data_AF-A0AAU3D3B7-F1
#
_entry.id   AF-A0AAU3D3B7-F1
#
_cell.length_a   1.000
_cell.length_b   1.000
_cell.length_c   1.000
_cell.angle_alpha   90.00
_cell.angle_beta   90.00
_cell.angle_gamma   90.00
#
_symmetry.space_group_name_H-M   'P 1'
#
loop_
_entity.id
_entity.type
_entity.pdbx_description
1 polymer ?
#
loop_
_entity_poly.entity_id
_entity_poly.type
_entity_poly.pdbx_seq_one_letter_code
_entity_poly.pdbx_strand_id
1 'polypeptide(L)'
;MTRRNRDRDAESEEIRAAAERLLAGTPLRSTTGKLTGTELITECGLRRDIVYGDHKDLVDEFRARAKAQNFTPQVVQNMAEENAVLREALAKTKADLASERERVRALVRAAAELSLELEQAREELAAAQQVTRLPGPRGTGSS
;
A
#
# COMPACT_ATOMS: atom_id res chain seq x y z
N MET A 1 28.54 11.95 -58.36
CA MET A 1 28.93 12.90 -57.30
C MET A 1 28.68 12.24 -55.95
N THR A 2 29.69 11.56 -55.41
CA THR A 2 29.67 10.96 -54.07
C THR A 2 29.63 12.11 -53.07
N ARG A 3 28.45 12.41 -52.51
CA ARG A 3 28.35 13.30 -51.35
C ARG A 3 29.36 12.75 -50.34
N ARG A 4 30.29 13.60 -49.89
CA ARG A 4 31.29 13.24 -48.85
C ARG A 4 30.61 12.32 -47.87
N ASN A 5 31.17 11.13 -47.70
CA ASN A 5 30.80 10.22 -46.63
C ASN A 5 31.04 11.03 -45.34
N ARG A 6 30.04 11.80 -44.90
CA ARG A 6 29.99 12.24 -43.51
C ARG A 6 30.18 10.96 -42.73
N ASP A 7 31.04 11.00 -41.73
CA ASP A 7 31.38 9.84 -40.95
C ASP A 7 30.15 9.43 -40.12
N ARG A 8 29.20 8.76 -40.80
CA ARG A 8 27.88 8.38 -40.27
C ARG A 8 28.06 7.44 -39.09
N ASP A 9 29.13 6.66 -39.10
CA ASP A 9 29.49 5.78 -38.01
C ASP A 9 29.92 6.62 -36.81
N ALA A 10 30.83 7.60 -36.98
CA ALA A 10 31.17 8.53 -35.92
C ALA A 10 29.96 9.34 -35.41
N GLU A 11 29.08 9.81 -36.30
CA GLU A 11 27.84 10.49 -35.91
C GLU A 11 26.91 9.58 -35.11
N SER A 12 26.78 8.30 -35.49
CA SER A 12 25.97 7.31 -34.77
C SER A 12 26.53 7.04 -33.38
N GLU A 13 27.86 6.88 -33.28
CA GLU A 13 28.53 6.69 -31.99
C GLU A 13 28.34 7.89 -31.06
N GLU A 14 28.46 9.12 -31.58
CA GLU A 14 28.21 10.33 -30.78
C GLU A 14 26.76 10.42 -30.28
N ILE A 15 25.78 10.05 -31.11
CA ILE A 15 24.37 10.01 -30.71
C ILE A 15 24.13 8.95 -29.63
N ARG A 16 24.68 7.73 -29.78
CA ARG A 16 24.52 6.67 -28.78
C ARG A 16 25.20 7.05 -27.46
N ALA A 17 26.42 7.58 -27.51
CA ALA A 17 27.14 8.02 -26.33
C ALA A 17 26.38 9.14 -25.60
N ALA A 18 25.81 10.09 -26.33
CA ALA A 18 24.95 11.12 -25.77
C ALA A 18 23.66 10.56 -25.14
N ALA A 19 23.01 9.60 -25.80
CA ALA A 19 21.82 8.93 -25.29
C ALA A 19 22.10 8.18 -23.97
N GLU A 20 23.21 7.44 -23.90
CA GLU A 20 23.62 6.75 -22.67
C GLU A 20 23.89 7.72 -21.53
N ARG A 21 24.60 8.83 -21.77
CA ARG A 21 24.84 9.85 -20.75
C ARG A 21 23.56 10.47 -20.22
N LEU A 22 22.61 10.79 -21.11
CA LEU A 22 21.30 11.30 -20.72
C LEU A 22 20.51 10.28 -19.90
N LEU A 23 20.45 9.02 -20.34
CA LEU A 23 19.76 7.94 -19.63
C LEU A 23 20.41 7.57 -18.29
N ALA A 24 21.72 7.81 -18.14
CA ALA A 24 22.45 7.65 -16.89
C ALA A 24 22.34 8.87 -15.96
N GLY A 25 21.77 9.98 -16.42
CA GLY A 25 21.65 11.22 -15.65
C GLY A 25 22.97 11.99 -15.51
N THR A 26 23.94 11.75 -16.39
CA THR A 26 25.26 12.39 -16.40
C THR A 26 25.50 13.20 -17.69
N PRO A 27 24.63 14.19 -18.02
CA PRO A 27 24.79 14.99 -19.23
C PRO A 27 26.05 15.86 -19.17
N LEU A 28 26.72 16.03 -20.31
CA LEU A 28 27.89 16.89 -20.45
C LEU A 28 27.55 18.26 -21.04
N ARG A 29 26.56 18.33 -21.92
CA ARG A 29 26.20 19.56 -22.65
C ARG A 29 24.74 19.95 -22.45
N SER A 30 23.86 18.98 -22.23
CA SER A 30 22.45 19.24 -21.91
C SER A 30 22.33 20.02 -20.60
N THR A 31 21.58 21.11 -20.62
CA THR A 31 21.41 22.01 -19.47
C THR A 31 20.42 21.49 -18.44
N THR A 32 19.39 20.77 -18.87
CA THR A 32 18.34 20.27 -17.97
C THR A 32 18.39 18.75 -17.79
N GLY A 33 19.14 18.02 -18.63
CA GLY A 33 19.23 16.56 -18.55
C GLY A 33 17.91 15.83 -18.84
N LYS A 34 16.92 16.52 -19.41
CA LYS A 34 15.62 15.92 -19.72
C LYS A 34 15.78 14.90 -20.84
N LEU A 35 15.08 13.78 -20.74
CA LEU A 35 15.11 12.73 -21.76
C LEU A 35 14.24 13.10 -22.99
N THR A 36 14.60 14.18 -23.67
CA THR A 36 13.90 14.70 -24.85
C THR A 36 14.82 14.73 -26.06
N GLY A 37 14.25 14.68 -27.26
CA GLY A 37 15.05 14.71 -28.49
C GLY A 37 15.82 16.03 -28.69
N THR A 38 15.36 17.14 -28.10
CA THR A 38 16.09 18.43 -28.15
C THR A 38 17.34 18.37 -27.28
N GLU A 39 17.24 17.79 -26.08
CA GLU A 39 18.39 17.60 -25.19
C GLU A 39 19.37 16.59 -25.76
N LEU A 40 18.89 15.54 -26.44
CA LEU A 40 19.77 14.61 -27.16
C LEU A 40 20.60 15.31 -28.24
N ILE A 41 19.99 16.22 -29.01
CA ILE A 41 20.68 17.04 -30.01
C ILE A 41 21.74 17.93 -29.35
N THR A 42 21.38 18.59 -28.25
CA THR A 42 22.32 19.42 -27.49
C THR A 42 23.48 18.59 -26.93
N GLU A 43 23.19 17.38 -26.46
CA GLU A 43 24.15 16.47 -25.84
C GLU A 43 25.13 15.86 -26.84
N CYS A 44 24.67 15.43 -28.02
CA CYS A 44 25.55 14.90 -29.07
C CYS A 44 26.26 16.00 -29.87
N GLY A 45 25.79 17.25 -29.78
CA GLY A 45 26.39 18.39 -30.47
C GLY A 45 26.23 18.38 -32.00
N LEU A 46 25.41 17.47 -32.53
CA LEU A 46 25.12 17.38 -33.96
C LEU A 46 23.93 18.25 -34.34
N ARG A 47 23.82 18.59 -35.62
CA ARG A 47 22.69 19.38 -36.13
C ARG A 47 21.40 18.55 -36.15
N ARG A 48 20.26 19.19 -35.88
CA ARG A 48 18.93 18.57 -35.95
C ARG A 48 18.66 17.82 -37.26
N ASP A 49 19.07 18.40 -38.39
CA ASP A 49 18.85 17.80 -39.72
C ASP A 49 19.64 16.49 -39.92
N ILE A 50 20.77 16.34 -39.23
CA ILE A 50 21.58 15.12 -39.25
C ILE A 50 20.91 14.08 -38.34
N VAL A 51 20.60 14.47 -37.11
CA VAL A 51 20.02 13.57 -36.09
C VAL A 51 18.65 13.02 -36.50
N TYR A 52 17.73 13.86 -37.01
CA TYR A 52 16.41 13.39 -37.45
C TYR A 52 16.34 12.95 -38.92
N GLY A 53 17.34 13.32 -39.73
CA GLY A 53 17.38 12.94 -41.15
C GLY A 53 17.99 11.56 -41.33
N ASP A 54 19.22 11.40 -40.86
CA ASP A 54 20.03 10.20 -41.10
C ASP A 54 19.98 9.18 -39.95
N HIS A 55 19.67 9.63 -38.72
CA HIS A 55 19.78 8.82 -37.48
C HIS A 55 18.48 8.81 -36.65
N LYS A 56 17.33 8.89 -37.32
CA LYS A 56 16.01 8.97 -36.66
C LYS A 56 15.71 7.75 -35.78
N ASP A 57 16.17 6.59 -36.21
CA ASP A 57 16.07 5.31 -35.49
C ASP A 57 16.69 5.39 -34.10
N LEU A 58 17.89 5.98 -33.97
CA LEU A 58 18.56 6.16 -32.67
C LEU A 58 17.78 7.11 -31.75
N VAL A 59 17.13 8.13 -32.31
CA VAL A 59 16.26 9.04 -31.53
C VAL A 59 15.03 8.31 -31.02
N ASP A 60 14.42 7.46 -31.86
CA ASP A 60 13.24 6.69 -31.49
C ASP A 60 13.58 5.64 -30.42
N GLU A 61 14.74 4.97 -30.54
CA GLU A 61 15.25 4.05 -29.52
C GLU A 61 15.47 4.77 -28.18
N PHE A 62 16.16 5.91 -28.19
CA PHE A 62 16.36 6.73 -27.00
C PHE A 62 15.04 7.11 -26.32
N ARG A 63 14.04 7.53 -27.11
CA ARG A 63 12.70 7.87 -26.59
C ARG A 63 11.98 6.66 -26.01
N ALA A 64 12.09 5.49 -26.65
CA ALA A 64 11.51 4.26 -26.14
C ALA A 64 12.14 3.87 -24.78
N ARG A 65 13.46 3.94 -24.67
CA ARG A 65 14.19 3.69 -23.41
C ARG A 65 13.84 4.72 -22.34
N ALA A 66 13.76 6.00 -22.69
CA ALA A 66 13.33 7.05 -21.77
C ALA A 66 11.91 6.83 -21.24
N LYS A 67 10.99 6.39 -22.10
CA LYS A 67 9.62 6.06 -21.70
C LYS A 67 9.58 4.86 -20.75
N ALA A 68 10.35 3.83 -21.01
CA ALA A 68 10.47 2.67 -20.13
C ALA A 68 11.06 3.07 -18.77
N GLN A 69 12.10 3.90 -18.76
CA GLN A 69 12.72 4.43 -17.55
C GLN A 69 11.79 5.32 -16.75
N ASN A 70 10.90 6.12 -17.38
CA ASN A 70 9.94 6.97 -16.68
C ASN A 70 8.70 6.20 -16.18
N PHE A 71 8.37 5.07 -16.80
CA PHE A 71 7.31 4.19 -16.33
C PHE A 71 7.66 3.56 -14.97
N THR A 72 8.92 3.18 -14.76
CA THR A 72 9.37 2.57 -13.49
C THR A 72 9.24 3.50 -12.26
N PRO A 73 9.63 4.79 -12.28
CA PRO A 73 9.40 5.75 -11.21
C PRO A 73 7.92 5.95 -10.86
N GLN A 74 7.04 6.03 -11.86
CA GLN A 74 5.60 6.23 -11.61
C GLN A 74 4.98 5.00 -10.95
N VAL A 75 5.33 3.80 -11.41
CA VAL A 75 4.84 2.56 -10.78
C VAL A 75 5.34 2.44 -9.34
N VAL A 76 6.61 2.76 -9.08
CA VAL A 76 7.17 2.71 -7.72
C VAL A 76 6.54 3.74 -6.79
N GLN A 77 6.25 4.96 -7.27
CA GLN A 77 5.56 5.98 -6.48
C GLN A 77 4.12 5.55 -6.14
N ASN A 78 3.36 5.07 -7.14
CA ASN A 78 1.99 4.59 -6.92
C ASN A 78 1.97 3.40 -5.95
N MET A 79 2.92 2.45 -6.06
CA MET A 79 3.03 1.33 -5.13
C MET A 79 3.37 1.75 -3.69
N ALA A 80 4.13 2.85 -3.51
CA ALA A 80 4.43 3.39 -2.19
C ALA A 80 3.19 4.04 -1.55
N GLU A 81 2.42 4.79 -2.33
CA GLU A 81 1.14 5.37 -1.90
C GLU A 81 0.11 4.29 -1.53
N GLU A 82 -0.05 3.28 -2.38
CA GLU A 82 -0.92 2.14 -2.10
C GLU A 82 -0.51 1.38 -0.83
N ASN A 83 0.80 1.17 -0.62
CA ASN A 83 1.30 0.56 0.61
C ASN A 83 0.99 1.40 1.85
N ALA A 84 1.05 2.73 1.76
CA ALA A 84 0.72 3.61 2.87
C ALA A 84 -0.78 3.48 3.23
N VAL A 85 -1.66 3.52 2.23
CA VAL A 85 -3.11 3.34 2.41
C VAL A 85 -3.44 1.98 3.00
N LEU A 86 -2.83 0.90 2.50
CA LEU A 86 -3.05 -0.45 3.02
C LEU A 86 -2.55 -0.61 4.46
N ARG A 87 -1.42 0.02 4.82
CA ARG A 87 -0.91 0.01 6.20
C ARG A 87 -1.84 0.75 7.14
N GLU A 88 -2.39 1.88 6.73
CA GLU A 88 -3.37 2.63 7.52
C GLU A 88 -4.66 1.82 7.73
N ALA A 89 -5.18 1.19 6.66
CA ALA A 89 -6.34 0.31 6.76
C ALA A 89 -6.08 -0.89 7.68
N LEU A 90 -4.89 -1.49 7.62
CA LEU A 90 -4.49 -2.56 8.54
C LEU A 90 -4.40 -2.10 9.99
N ALA A 91 -3.88 -0.89 10.24
CA ALA A 91 -3.81 -0.33 11.58
C ALA A 91 -5.22 -0.12 12.15
N LYS A 92 -6.12 0.45 11.35
CA LYS A 92 -7.52 0.67 11.73
C LYS A 92 -8.25 -0.64 12.03
N THR A 93 -8.19 -1.62 11.12
CA THR A 93 -8.83 -2.92 11.31
C THR A 93 -8.30 -3.67 12.53
N LYS A 94 -7.00 -3.57 12.84
CA LYS A 94 -6.43 -4.14 14.07
C LYS A 94 -6.95 -3.45 15.33
N ALA A 95 -7.08 -2.13 15.30
CA ALA A 95 -7.65 -1.37 16.42
C ALA A 95 -9.13 -1.74 16.66
N ASP A 96 -9.92 -1.85 15.59
CA ASP A 96 -11.32 -2.27 15.65
C ASP A 96 -11.44 -3.69 16.21
N LEU A 97 -10.61 -4.62 15.73
CA LEU A 97 -10.58 -6.00 16.24
C LEU A 97 -10.21 -6.06 17.72
N ALA A 98 -9.26 -5.24 18.18
CA ALA A 98 -8.90 -5.16 19.58
C ALA A 98 -10.05 -4.63 20.43
N SER A 99 -10.72 -3.56 19.98
CA SER A 99 -11.91 -3.02 20.66
C SER A 99 -13.03 -4.06 20.75
N GLU A 100 -13.26 -4.83 19.68
CA GLU A 100 -14.32 -5.83 19.67
C GLU A 100 -14.00 -6.99 20.62
N ARG A 101 -12.73 -7.41 20.67
CA ARG A 101 -12.27 -8.41 21.65
C ARG A 101 -12.45 -7.95 23.09
N GLU A 102 -12.23 -6.67 23.40
CA GLU A 102 -12.51 -6.14 24.74
C GLU A 102 -14.01 -6.16 25.06
N ARG A 103 -14.86 -5.77 24.12
CA ARG A 103 -16.33 -5.84 24.29
C ARG A 103 -16.80 -7.27 24.55
N VAL A 104 -16.32 -8.22 23.76
CA VAL A 104 -16.66 -9.65 23.95
C VAL A 104 -16.21 -10.12 25.32
N ARG A 105 -15.00 -9.76 25.77
CA ARG A 105 -14.52 -10.12 27.11
C ARG A 105 -15.40 -9.55 28.22
N ALA A 106 -15.82 -8.30 28.10
CA ALA A 106 -16.72 -7.66 29.06
C ALA A 106 -18.10 -8.37 29.10
N LEU A 107 -18.66 -8.70 27.94
CA LEU A 107 -19.94 -9.42 27.85
C LEU A 107 -19.86 -10.83 28.45
N VAL A 108 -18.78 -11.57 28.18
CA VAL A 108 -18.56 -12.91 28.77
C VAL A 108 -18.49 -12.81 30.30
N ARG A 109 -17.79 -11.80 30.83
CA ARG A 109 -17.71 -11.58 32.27
C ARG A 109 -19.07 -11.26 32.89
N ALA A 110 -19.81 -10.33 32.30
CA ALA A 110 -21.14 -9.97 32.78
C ALA A 110 -22.11 -11.16 32.73
N ALA A 111 -22.05 -11.98 31.68
CA ALA A 111 -22.86 -13.18 31.57
C ALA A 111 -22.52 -14.21 32.67
N ALA A 112 -21.24 -14.37 33.01
CA ALA A 112 -20.80 -15.24 34.09
C ALA A 112 -21.28 -14.75 35.47
N GLU A 113 -21.17 -13.44 35.73
CA GLU A 113 -21.65 -12.81 36.96
C GLU A 113 -23.17 -12.98 37.11
N LEU A 114 -23.95 -12.67 36.06
CA LEU A 114 -25.40 -12.87 36.04
C LEU A 114 -25.82 -14.33 36.22
N SER A 115 -25.05 -15.27 35.67
CA SER A 115 -25.32 -16.70 35.83
C SER A 115 -25.13 -17.15 37.28
N LEU A 116 -24.13 -16.61 37.96
CA LEU A 116 -23.87 -16.89 39.37
C LEU A 116 -24.95 -16.27 40.27
N GLU A 117 -25.31 -15.01 40.05
CA GLU A 117 -26.37 -14.32 40.81
C GLU A 117 -27.71 -15.04 40.67
N LEU A 118 -28.02 -15.52 39.47
CA LEU A 118 -29.25 -16.26 39.19
C LEU A 118 -29.27 -17.61 39.93
N GLU A 119 -28.15 -18.33 39.98
CA GLU A 119 -28.06 -19.58 40.73
C GLU A 119 -28.21 -19.35 42.23
N GLN A 120 -27.55 -18.33 42.78
CA GLN A 120 -27.68 -17.94 44.19
C GLN A 120 -29.14 -17.59 44.54
N ALA A 121 -29.81 -16.79 43.70
CA ALA A 121 -31.22 -16.43 43.91
C ALA A 121 -32.14 -17.67 43.88
N ARG A 122 -31.84 -18.66 43.05
CA ARG A 122 -32.58 -19.94 43.02
C ARG A 122 -32.35 -20.76 44.28
N GLU A 123 -31.12 -20.84 44.76
CA GLU A 123 -30.77 -21.54 46.00
C GLU A 123 -31.47 -20.89 47.22
N GLU A 124 -31.43 -19.56 47.32
CA GLU A 124 -32.11 -18.81 48.38
C GLU A 124 -33.63 -19.03 48.37
N LEU A 125 -34.25 -19.01 47.18
CA LEU A 125 -35.67 -19.30 47.02
C LEU A 125 -36.02 -20.73 47.45
N ALA A 126 -35.19 -21.71 47.06
CA ALA A 126 -35.38 -23.11 47.44
C ALA A 126 -35.26 -23.31 48.97
N ALA A 127 -34.28 -22.64 49.60
CA ALA A 127 -34.11 -22.66 51.05
C ALA A 127 -35.30 -22.03 51.77
N ALA A 128 -35.80 -20.89 51.29
CA ALA A 128 -36.99 -20.22 51.85
C ALA A 128 -38.25 -21.09 51.76
N GLN A 129 -38.40 -21.89 50.69
CA GLN A 129 -39.52 -22.81 50.53
C GLN A 129 -39.44 -24.05 51.44
N GLN A 130 -38.24 -24.44 51.90
CA GLN A 130 -38.06 -25.55 52.85
C GLN A 130 -38.39 -25.17 54.31
N VAL A 131 -38.39 -23.88 54.64
CA VAL A 131 -38.66 -23.41 56.01
C VAL A 131 -40.17 -23.21 56.22
N THR A 132 -40.77 -24.23 56.84
CA THR A 132 -42.01 -24.21 57.66
C THR A 132 -43.38 -24.37 56.95
N ARG A 133 -43.93 -25.60 57.04
CA ARG A 133 -45.33 -25.74 57.50
C ARG A 133 -45.33 -25.91 59.01
N LEU A 134 -45.97 -24.99 59.72
CA LEU A 134 -46.21 -25.10 61.16
C LEU A 134 -47.13 -26.31 61.44
N PRO A 135 -46.85 -27.16 62.44
CA PRO A 135 -47.78 -28.19 62.86
C PRO A 135 -49.05 -27.48 63.37
N GLY A 136 -50.19 -27.75 62.73
CA GLY A 136 -51.48 -27.26 63.19
C GLY A 136 -51.73 -27.69 64.65
N PRO A 137 -52.42 -26.84 65.44
CA PRO A 137 -52.58 -27.06 66.86
C PRO A 137 -53.20 -28.44 67.10
N ARG A 138 -52.46 -29.30 67.80
CA ARG A 138 -52.95 -30.60 68.25
C ARG A 138 -54.13 -30.33 69.19
N GLY A 139 -55.34 -30.58 68.71
CA GLY A 139 -56.55 -30.56 69.52
C GLY A 139 -56.38 -31.53 70.69
N THR A 140 -56.28 -30.98 71.89
CA THR A 140 -56.33 -31.69 73.16
C THR A 140 -57.78 -31.79 73.63
N GLY A 141 -58.20 -33.00 74.02
CA GLY A 141 -59.44 -33.28 74.77
C GLY A 141 -60.70 -33.38 73.90
N SER A 142 -61.73 -34.15 74.24
CA SER A 142 -62.02 -34.91 75.44
C SER A 142 -63.24 -35.79 75.15
N SER A 143 -63.35 -36.90 75.91
CA SER A 143 -64.55 -37.69 76.21
C SER A 143 -64.99 -38.78 75.23
#